data_AF-A0A961CI44-F1
#
_entry.id   AF-A0A961CI44-F1
#
_cell.length_a   1.000
_cell.length_b   1.000
_cell.length_c   1.000
_cell.angle_alpha   90.00
_cell.angle_beta   90.00
_cell.angle_gamma   90.00
#
_symmetry.space_group_name_H-M   'P 1'
#
loop_
_entity.id
_entity.type
_entity.pdbx_description
1 polymer ?
#
loop_
_entity_poly.entity_id
_entity_poly.type
_entity_poly.pdbx_seq_one_letter_code
_entity_poly.pdbx_strand_id
1 'polypeptide(L)' 'VQAIVNDLVDEGYLTRVRVGRRNRYEVHDDQPLRHPVEQGHRVGDVLRALEVGELATGGAR' A
#
# COMPACT_ATOMS: atom_id res chain seq x y z
N VAL A 1 -18.10 -5.74 1.00
CA VAL A 1 -16.88 -6.28 1.66
C VAL A 1 -15.69 -6.11 0.73
N GLN A 2 -14.61 -5.48 1.22
CA GLN A 2 -13.43 -4.92 0.50
C GLN A 2 -13.55 -3.46 0.01
N ALA A 3 -13.92 -2.52 0.89
CA ALA A 3 -13.90 -1.09 0.56
C ALA A 3 -12.46 -0.57 0.35
N ILE A 4 -11.56 -0.87 1.28
CA ILE A 4 -10.17 -0.37 1.29
C ILE A 4 -9.43 -0.63 -0.03
N VAL A 5 -9.52 -1.85 -0.58
CA VAL A 5 -8.82 -2.19 -1.82
C VAL A 5 -9.40 -1.44 -3.02
N ASN A 6 -10.71 -1.19 -3.03
CA ASN A 6 -11.33 -0.42 -4.10
C ASN A 6 -10.92 1.06 -4.00
N ASP A 7 -10.89 1.63 -2.79
CA ASP A 7 -10.47 3.01 -2.56
C ASP A 7 -9.01 3.21 -3.02
N LEU A 8 -8.11 2.30 -2.63
CA LEU A 8 -6.71 2.34 -3.08
C LEU A 8 -6.56 2.23 -4.61
N VAL A 9 -7.45 1.51 -5.29
CA VAL A 9 -7.45 1.42 -6.76
C VAL A 9 -8.01 2.68 -7.41
N ASP A 10 -9.17 3.14 -6.93
CA ASP A 10 -9.85 4.35 -7.42
C ASP A 10 -8.92 5.55 -7.34
N GLU A 11 -8.20 5.62 -6.24
CA GLU A 11 -7.35 6.74 -5.96
C GLU A 11 -5.89 6.57 -6.45
N GLY A 12 -5.61 5.49 -7.18
CA GLY A 12 -4.37 5.32 -7.97
C GLY A 12 -3.16 4.75 -7.23
N TYR A 13 -3.31 4.30 -5.98
CA TYR A 13 -2.25 3.62 -5.24
C TYR A 13 -2.07 2.15 -5.67
N LEU A 14 -3.12 1.53 -6.20
CA LEU A 14 -3.09 0.18 -6.73
C LEU A 14 -3.60 0.13 -8.17
N THR A 15 -2.99 -0.73 -8.99
CA THR A 15 -3.61 -1.19 -10.23
C THR A 15 -4.03 -2.65 -10.10
N ARG A 16 -5.31 -2.92 -10.42
CA ARG A 16 -5.87 -4.28 -10.41
C ARG A 16 -5.81 -4.90 -11.80
N VAL A 17 -5.07 -6.00 -11.93
CA VAL A 17 -5.02 -6.83 -13.15
C VAL A 17 -5.66 -8.18 -12.86
N ARG A 18 -6.62 -8.60 -13.71
CA ARG A 18 -7.22 -9.93 -13.58
C ARG A 18 -6.33 -10.97 -14.26
N VAL A 19 -5.87 -11.95 -13.49
CA VAL A 19 -5.04 -13.06 -13.97
C VAL A 19 -5.79 -14.37 -13.72
N GLY A 20 -6.51 -14.84 -14.75
CA GLY A 20 -7.39 -16.00 -14.66
C GLY A 20 -8.52 -15.80 -13.64
N ARG A 21 -8.55 -16.63 -12.60
CA ARG A 21 -9.56 -16.54 -11.51
C ARG A 21 -9.13 -15.63 -10.35
N ARG A 22 -7.90 -15.09 -10.38
CA ARG A 22 -7.33 -14.27 -9.30
C ARG A 22 -7.14 -12.82 -9.77
N ASN A 23 -7.16 -11.90 -8.81
CA ASN A 23 -6.71 -10.54 -9.03
C ASN A 23 -5.26 -10.45 -8.59
N ARG A 24 -4.43 -9.82 -9.41
CA ARG A 24 -3.08 -9.36 -9.08
C ARG A 24 -3.16 -7.85 -8.92
N TYR A 25 -2.55 -7.33 -7.87
CA TYR A 25 -2.46 -5.90 -7.62
C TYR A 25 -1.01 -5.47 -7.77
N GLU A 26 -0.81 -4.38 -8.49
CA GLU A 26 0.46 -3.67 -8.57
C GLU A 26 0.37 -2.44 -7.66
N VAL A 27 1.43 -2.21 -6.87
CA VAL A 27 1.49 -1.10 -5.90
C VAL A 27 2.27 0.04 -6.53
N HIS A 28 1.72 1.25 -6.44
CA HIS A 28 2.36 2.48 -6.90
C HIS A 28 2.96 3.22 -5.72
N ASP A 29 4.19 2.87 -5.35
CA ASP A 29 4.86 3.38 -4.15
C ASP A 29 5.36 4.83 -4.27
N ASP A 30 5.43 5.36 -5.49
CA ASP A 30 5.89 6.72 -5.77
C ASP A 30 4.80 7.78 -5.49
N GLN A 31 3.53 7.38 -5.34
CA GLN A 31 2.43 8.32 -5.11
C GLN A 31 2.53 9.02 -3.73
N PRO A 32 2.28 10.34 -3.66
CA PRO A 32 2.25 11.07 -2.39
C PRO A 32 1.04 10.64 -1.55
N LEU A 33 1.15 10.78 -0.23
CA LEU A 33 0.03 10.57 0.68
C LEU A 33 -1.00 11.71 0.55
N ARG A 34 -2.29 11.35 0.64
CA ARG A 34 -3.43 12.27 0.41
C ARG A 34 -3.49 13.44 1.37
N HIS A 35 -2.94 13.27 2.58
CA HIS A 35 -3.15 14.22 3.65
C HIS A 35 -2.18 15.42 3.49
N PRO A 36 -2.65 16.67 3.62
CA PRO A 36 -1.82 17.87 3.43
C PRO A 36 -0.55 17.94 4.30
N VAL A 37 -0.55 17.25 5.44
CA VAL A 37 0.58 17.16 6.37
C VAL A 37 1.64 16.16 5.89
N GLU A 38 1.26 15.22 5.02
CA GLU A 38 2.10 14.13 4.51
C GLU A 38 2.49 14.31 3.04
N GLN A 39 2.23 15.47 2.44
CA GLN A 39 2.58 15.78 1.04
C GLN A 39 4.09 15.69 0.74
N GLY A 40 4.94 15.65 1.76
CA GLY A 40 6.37 15.42 1.64
C GLY A 40 6.79 13.94 1.64
N HIS A 41 5.84 13.02 1.85
CA HIS A 41 6.11 11.59 2.02
C HIS A 41 5.36 10.77 0.97
N ARG A 42 6.05 9.76 0.45
CA ARG A 42 5.47 8.82 -0.52
C ARG A 42 4.90 7.62 0.22
N VAL A 43 3.89 6.99 -0.37
CA VAL A 43 3.30 5.77 0.23
C VAL A 43 4.36 4.66 0.40
N GLY A 44 5.37 4.62 -0.46
CA GLY A 44 6.54 3.73 -0.32
C GLY A 44 7.34 3.91 0.96
N ASP A 45 7.41 5.12 1.53
CA ASP A 45 8.11 5.37 2.78
C ASP A 45 7.38 4.73 3.97
N VAL A 46 6.05 4.76 3.94
CA VAL A 46 5.21 4.07 4.94
C VAL A 46 5.36 2.57 4.81
N LEU A 47 5.28 2.03 3.59
CA LEU A 47 5.45 0.59 3.35
C LEU A 47 6.81 0.10 3.89
N ARG A 48 7.88 0.84 3.62
CA ARG A 48 9.22 0.54 4.13
C ARG A 48 9.28 0.60 5.65
N ALA A 49 8.63 1.58 6.28
CA ALA A 49 8.57 1.66 7.74
C ALA A 49 7.85 0.46 8.36
N LEU A 50 6.80 -0.05 7.71
CA LEU A 50 6.07 -1.26 8.14
C LEU A 50 6.92 -2.53 7.99
N GLU A 51 7.70 -2.65 6.91
CA GLU A 51 8.65 -3.77 6.72
C GLU A 51 9.72 -3.80 7.82
N VAL A 52 10.22 -2.63 8.24
CA VAL A 52 11.17 -2.51 9.36
C VAL A 52 10.51 -2.89 10.69
N GLY A 53 9.22 -2.57 10.86
CA GLY A 53 8.43 -2.98 12.02
C GLY A 53 8.24 -4.50 12.11
N GLU A 54 8.12 -5.20 10.98
CA GLU A 54 8.00 -6.66 10.94
C GLU A 54 9.29 -7.35 11.41
N LEU A 55 10.46 -6.81 11.04
CA LEU A 55 11.76 -7.30 11.53
C LEU A 55 11.97 -7.00 13.03
N ALA A 56 11.40 -5.92 13.55
CA ALA A 56 11.46 -5.56 14.97
C ALA A 56 10.42 -6.31 15.84
N THR A 57 9.30 -6.74 15.24
CA THR A 57 8.23 -7.48 15.93
C THR A 57 8.42 -9.00 15.85
N GLY A 58 9.42 -9.47 15.11
CA GLY A 58 9.88 -10.86 15.08
C GLY A 58 10.63 -11.28 16.36
N GLY A 59 9.94 -11.24 17.50
CA GLY A 59 10.53 -11.50 18.81
C GLY A 59 9.55 -12.03 19.86
N ALA A 60 8.53 -12.79 19.48
CA ALA A 60 7.87 -13.77 20.35
C ALA A 60 6.91 -14.61 19.51
N ARG A 61 7.27 -15.87 19.27
CA ARG A 61 6.30 -16.94 19.04
C ARG A 61 5.73 -17.36 20.38
#